data_AF-A0A973FSQ4-F1
#
_entry.id   AF-A0A973FSQ4-F1
#
_cell.length_a   1.000
_cell.length_b   1.000
_cell.length_c   1.000
_cell.angle_alpha   90.00
_cell.angle_beta   90.00
_cell.angle_gamma   90.00
#
_symmetry.space_group_name_H-M   'P 1'
#
loop_
_entity.id
_entity.type
_entity.pdbx_description
1 polymer ?
#
loop_
_entity_poly.entity_id
_entity_poly.type
_entity_poly.pdbx_seq_one_letter_code
_entity_poly.pdbx_strand_id
1 'polypeptide(L)'
;QIALIDTPRALKLRYGAPTVRVEYAEPGGIARRDFALAGLGASAAFGELLRAHDVQTIHSQEASLEQIFIDVTGRSLQWDA
;
A
#
# COMPACT_ATOMS: atom_id res chain seq x y z
N GLN A 1 28.31 -6.59 -8.15
CA GLN A 1 27.51 -7.41 -7.21
C GLN A 1 26.04 -7.16 -7.51
N ILE A 2 25.21 -8.20 -7.52
CA ILE A 2 23.76 -8.04 -7.70
C ILE A 2 23.10 -8.21 -6.32
N ALA A 3 22.35 -7.20 -5.88
CA ALA A 3 21.75 -7.18 -4.54
C ALA A 3 20.39 -7.91 -4.48
N LEU A 4 19.63 -7.92 -5.57
CA LEU A 4 18.29 -8.50 -5.64
C LEU A 4 17.91 -8.79 -7.10
N ILE A 5 17.38 -9.99 -7.39
CA ILE A 5 16.77 -10.37 -8.68
C ILE A 5 15.50 -11.16 -8.39
N ASP A 6 14.39 -10.72 -8.97
CA ASP A 6 13.15 -11.49 -9.12
C ASP A 6 12.24 -10.78 -10.15
N THR A 7 11.06 -11.33 -10.40
CA THR A 7 9.99 -10.65 -11.13
C THR A 7 9.49 -9.44 -10.35
N PRO A 8 9.06 -8.35 -11.03
CA PRO A 8 8.50 -7.19 -10.37
C PRO A 8 7.37 -7.53 -9.39
N ARG A 9 6.47 -8.46 -9.77
CA ARG A 9 5.36 -8.88 -8.93
C ARG A 9 5.84 -9.54 -7.62
N ALA A 10 6.80 -10.46 -7.70
CA ALA A 10 7.34 -11.13 -6.51
C ALA A 10 8.04 -10.14 -5.57
N LEU A 11 8.79 -9.18 -6.12
CA LEU A 11 9.41 -8.12 -5.33
C LEU A 11 8.36 -7.26 -4.62
N LYS A 12 7.34 -6.79 -5.35
CA LYS A 12 6.27 -5.98 -4.75
C LYS A 12 5.50 -6.71 -3.65
N LEU A 13 5.25 -8.02 -3.81
CA LEU A 13 4.60 -8.83 -2.77
C LEU A 13 5.49 -9.04 -1.55
N ARG A 14 6.80 -9.22 -1.74
CA ARG A 14 7.76 -9.45 -0.66
C ARG A 14 8.04 -8.20 0.17
N TYR A 15 8.07 -7.03 -0.48
CA TYR A 15 8.47 -5.77 0.14
C TYR A 15 7.30 -4.79 0.36
N GLY A 16 6.13 -5.06 -0.21
CA GLY A 16 4.92 -4.26 0.00
C GLY A 16 4.34 -4.42 1.39
N ALA A 17 3.64 -3.39 1.87
CA ALA A 17 2.84 -3.51 3.08
C ALA A 17 1.57 -4.30 2.72
N PRO A 18 1.27 -5.43 3.40
CA PRO A 18 0.06 -6.21 3.13
C PRO A 18 -1.16 -5.50 3.76
N THR A 19 -1.46 -4.30 3.29
CA THR A 19 -2.54 -3.45 3.80
C THR A 19 -3.33 -2.84 2.65
N VAL A 20 -4.57 -2.48 2.94
CA VAL A 20 -5.47 -1.71 2.10
C VAL A 20 -5.69 -0.36 2.76
N ARG A 21 -5.52 0.72 2.00
CA ARG A 21 -5.87 2.07 2.41
C ARG A 21 -7.22 2.43 1.83
N VAL A 22 -8.10 2.90 2.70
CA VAL A 22 -9.42 3.44 2.34
C VAL A 22 -9.39 4.95 2.52
N GLU A 23 -9.76 5.68 1.47
CA GLU A 23 -10.05 7.10 1.54
C GLU A 23 -11.56 7.31 1.52
N TYR A 24 -12.06 8.10 2.46
CA TYR A 24 -13.49 8.28 2.67
C TYR A 24 -13.81 9.69 3.16
N ALA A 25 -15.04 10.15 2.91
CA ALA A 25 -15.48 11.49 3.29
C ALA A 25 -15.78 11.57 4.80
N GLU A 26 -15.32 12.64 5.43
CA GLU A 26 -15.67 13.05 6.79
C GLU A 26 -16.04 14.55 6.82
N PRO A 27 -16.73 15.02 7.87
CA PRO A 27 -16.94 16.45 8.06
C PRO A 27 -15.60 17.20 8.09
N GLY A 28 -15.35 18.00 7.05
CA GLY A 28 -14.11 18.78 6.92
C GLY A 28 -13.08 18.22 5.92
N GLY A 29 -13.35 17.10 5.24
CA GLY A 29 -12.52 16.66 4.11
C GLY A 29 -12.46 15.16 3.89
N ILE A 30 -11.31 14.71 3.39
CA ILE A 30 -11.03 13.30 3.10
C ILE A 30 -10.18 12.72 4.24
N ALA A 31 -10.69 11.69 4.88
CA ALA A 31 -9.97 10.88 5.87
C ALA A 31 -9.38 9.62 5.23
N ARG A 32 -8.38 9.03 5.90
CA ARG A 32 -7.71 7.80 5.45
C ARG A 32 -7.59 6.81 6.59
N ARG A 33 -7.84 5.54 6.29
CA ARG A 33 -7.62 4.45 7.24
C ARG A 33 -7.04 3.22 6.55
N ASP A 34 -6.02 2.64 7.20
CA ASP A 34 -5.34 1.46 6.72
C ASP A 34 -5.83 0.21 7.46
N PHE A 35 -5.99 -0.88 6.72
CA PHE A 35 -6.38 -2.19 7.24
C PHE A 35 -5.43 -3.26 6.74
N ALA A 36 -5.09 -4.24 7.57
CA ALA A 36 -4.34 -5.40 7.12
C ALA A 36 -5.15 -6.18 6.07
N LEU A 37 -4.49 -6.62 4.99
CA LEU A 37 -5.07 -7.54 4.00
C LEU A 37 -5.39 -8.90 4.65
N ALA A 38 -4.54 -9.34 5.58
CA ALA A 38 -4.77 -10.56 6.33
C ALA A 38 -6.05 -10.41 7.19
N GLY A 39 -7.04 -11.26 6.93
CA GLY A 39 -8.30 -11.24 7.66
C GLY A 39 -9.23 -10.07 7.32
N LEU A 40 -8.94 -9.28 6.26
CA LEU A 40 -9.70 -8.08 5.91
C LEU A 40 -11.21 -8.33 5.79
N GLY A 41 -11.60 -9.45 5.18
CA GLY A 41 -13.01 -9.83 5.00
C GLY A 41 -13.77 -10.09 6.31
N ALA A 42 -13.07 -10.37 7.40
CA ALA A 42 -13.66 -10.56 8.74
C ALA A 42 -13.50 -9.32 9.64
N SER A 43 -12.84 -8.26 9.16
CA SER A 43 -12.61 -7.05 9.94
C SER A 43 -13.93 -6.28 10.11
N ALA A 44 -14.46 -6.30 11.34
CA ALA A 44 -15.64 -5.53 11.71
C ALA A 44 -15.44 -4.03 11.43
N ALA A 45 -14.29 -3.48 11.82
CA ALA A 45 -13.96 -2.06 11.61
C ALA A 45 -13.89 -1.68 10.12
N PHE A 46 -13.40 -2.57 9.25
CA PHE A 46 -13.40 -2.33 7.81
C PHE A 46 -14.84 -2.31 7.28
N GLY A 47 -15.64 -3.33 7.62
CA GLY A 47 -17.04 -3.38 7.22
C GLY A 47 -17.88 -2.23 7.77
N GLU A 48 -17.63 -1.77 9.00
CA GLU A 48 -18.27 -0.59 9.59
C GLU A 48 -17.90 0.67 8.80
N LEU A 49 -16.62 0.87 8.48
CA LEU A 49 -16.18 2.02 7.70
C LEU A 49 -16.88 2.08 6.33
N LEU A 50 -16.95 0.94 5.62
CA LEU A 50 -17.63 0.86 4.32
C LEU A 50 -19.14 1.14 4.40
N ARG A 51 -19.78 0.92 5.55
CA ARG A 51 -21.22 1.17 5.75
C ARG A 51 -21.52 2.58 6.24
N ALA A 52 -20.61 3.15 7.03
CA ALA A 52 -20.83 4.41 7.74
C ALA A 52 -20.34 5.64 6.95
N HIS A 53 -19.42 5.46 6.02
CA HIS A 53 -18.79 6.57 5.29
C HIS A 53 -18.95 6.44 3.78
N ASP A 54 -18.92 7.60 3.10
CA ASP A 54 -18.81 7.66 1.64
C ASP A 54 -17.37 7.38 1.22
N VAL A 55 -17.12 6.15 0.76
CA VAL A 55 -15.81 5.69 0.33
C VAL A 55 -15.51 6.21 -1.07
N GLN A 56 -14.41 6.93 -1.21
CA GLN A 56 -13.98 7.50 -2.49
C GLN A 56 -13.00 6.58 -3.20
N THR A 57 -11.99 6.07 -2.49
CA THR A 57 -11.00 5.16 -3.08
C THR A 57 -10.58 4.07 -2.10
N ILE A 58 -10.25 2.89 -2.65
CA ILE A 58 -9.63 1.78 -1.95
C ILE A 58 -8.45 1.30 -2.79
N HIS A 59 -7.25 1.24 -2.21
CA HIS A 59 -6.06 0.74 -2.90
C HIS A 59 -5.19 -0.12 -1.99
N SER A 60 -4.52 -1.13 -2.56
CA SER A 60 -3.48 -1.88 -1.87
C SER A 60 -2.22 -1.02 -1.71
N GLN A 61 -1.54 -1.13 -0.57
CA GLN A 61 -0.26 -0.47 -0.34
C GLN A 61 0.91 -1.37 -0.74
N GLU A 62 0.92 -1.79 -2.01
CA GLU A 62 2.07 -2.50 -2.58
C GLU A 62 3.30 -1.59 -2.64
N ALA A 63 4.50 -2.16 -2.49
CA ALA A 63 5.73 -1.39 -2.69
C ALA A 63 5.89 -1.02 -4.17
N SER A 64 6.45 0.16 -4.45
CA SER A 64 6.95 0.49 -5.78
C SER A 64 8.33 -0.14 -6.00
N LEU A 65 8.74 -0.38 -7.25
CA LEU A 65 10.09 -0.87 -7.52
C LEU A 65 11.17 0.13 -7.08
N GLU A 66 10.85 1.43 -7.11
CA GLU A 66 11.73 2.48 -6.61
C GLU A 66 11.92 2.40 -5.09
N GLN A 67 10.84 2.21 -4.33
CA GLN A 67 10.94 2.04 -2.87
C GLN A 67 11.79 0.81 -2.53
N ILE A 68 11.55 -0.31 -3.24
CA ILE A 68 12.34 -1.53 -3.07
C ILE A 68 13.81 -1.29 -3.38
N PHE A 69 14.11 -0.52 -4.44
CA PHE A 69 15.49 -0.16 -4.78
C PHE A 69 16.15 0.66 -3.67
N ILE A 70 15.46 1.67 -3.14
CA ILE A 70 15.95 2.49 -2.03
C ILE A 70 16.21 1.64 -0.79
N ASP A 71 15.26 0.79 -0.41
CA ASP A 71 15.36 -0.07 0.78
C ASP A 71 16.53 -1.07 0.67
N VAL A 72 16.78 -1.59 -0.54
CA VAL A 72 17.81 -2.60 -0.79
C VAL A 72 19.20 -1.98 -0.96
N THR A 73 19.28 -0.79 -1.56
CA THR A 73 20.57 -0.19 -1.97
C THR A 73 21.00 1.01 -1.11
N GLY A 74 20.09 1.56 -0.31
CA GLY A 74 20.30 2.78 0.49
C GLY A 74 20.42 4.06 -0.35
N ARG A 75 20.07 4.03 -1.64
CA ARG A 75 20.23 5.14 -2.59
C ARG A 75 19.00 5.27 -3.48
N SER A 76 18.69 6.48 -3.91
CA SER A 76 17.64 6.73 -4.89
C SER A 76 18.08 6.33 -6.30
N LEU A 77 17.11 5.99 -7.14
CA LEU A 77 17.34 5.86 -8.58
C LEU A 77 17.65 7.25 -9.15
N GLN A 78 18.89 7.45 -9.61
CA GLN A 78 19.23 8.61 -10.43
C GLN A 78 19.06 8.21 -11.88
N TRP A 79 18.13 8.88 -12.56
CA TRP A 79 17.96 8.73 -14.00
C TRP A 79 18.66 9.91 -14.68
N ASP A 80 19.80 9.63 -15.32
CA ASP A 80 20.40 10.59 -16.25
C ASP A 80 19.70 10.39 -17.60
N ALA A 81 18.91 11.39 -18.00
CA ALA A 81 18.19 11.41 -19.27
C ALA A 81 19.09 11.87 -20.42
#